data_AF-A0A3E0NDC9-F1
#
_entry.id   AF-A0A3E0NDC9-F1
#
_cell.length_a   1.000
_cell.length_b   1.000
_cell.length_c   1.000
_cell.angle_alpha   90.00
_cell.angle_beta   90.00
_cell.angle_gamma   90.00
#
_symmetry.space_group_name_H-M   'P 1'
#
loop_
_entity.id
_entity.type
_entity.pdbx_description
1 polymer ?
#
loop_
_entity_poly.entity_id
_entity_poly.type
_entity_poly.pdbx_seq_one_letter_code
_entity_poly.pdbx_strand_id
1 'polypeptide(L)'
;MTMNRRLFALALSLLYLIGLTACQNDAVETASTGADPEEAAADSAEAAAAATTAFGGKRHAIPGRIEAENYDEGEPGVAYHDLDEKNHGVDYRGVTQVDIEPRTDASGNHGIGWTKAGEWVTYSVVVQESGTYDVSFPVGSGGPGGTFHLEFDGQDVTGPIEVPDTGSFHTLKTIKKEGVELEAGEYLMKMVMDADGETGWVMDVDYIEFEKKSL
;
A
#
# COMPACT_ATOMS: atom_id res chain seq x y z
N MET A 1 -66.85 20.67 -28.58
CA MET A 1 -65.41 20.95 -28.57
C MET A 1 -64.78 20.08 -29.65
N THR A 2 -64.85 20.43 -30.95
CA THR A 2 -64.07 21.47 -31.67
C THR A 2 -62.57 21.09 -31.60
N MET A 3 -61.79 20.83 -32.65
CA MET A 3 -61.85 21.05 -34.10
C MET A 3 -60.62 20.35 -34.78
N ASN A 4 -60.74 19.90 -36.04
CA ASN A 4 -59.81 20.09 -37.19
C ASN A 4 -58.30 19.70 -37.11
N ARG A 5 -57.56 19.29 -38.15
CA ARG A 5 -57.75 19.11 -39.62
C ARG A 5 -56.45 18.53 -40.24
N ARG A 6 -56.62 17.65 -41.25
CA ARG A 6 -56.03 17.62 -42.63
C ARG A 6 -54.48 17.76 -42.83
N LEU A 7 -53.78 16.80 -43.44
CA LEU A 7 -53.65 16.40 -44.89
C LEU A 7 -52.45 17.08 -45.61
N PHE A 8 -51.89 16.37 -46.62
CA PHE A 8 -50.82 16.71 -47.60
C PHE A 8 -49.36 16.47 -47.13
N ALA A 9 -48.47 15.65 -47.72
CA ALA A 9 -48.12 15.20 -49.09
C ALA A 9 -46.87 15.90 -49.67
N LEU A 10 -45.88 15.06 -50.01
CA LEU A 10 -44.92 15.11 -51.14
C LEU A 10 -43.72 16.09 -51.16
N ALA A 11 -42.52 15.51 -51.39
CA ALA A 11 -41.46 15.88 -52.36
C ALA A 11 -40.09 15.45 -51.78
N LEU A 12 -39.40 14.39 -52.24
CA LEU A 12 -38.75 14.10 -53.54
C LEU A 12 -37.42 14.86 -53.78
N SER A 13 -36.41 14.05 -54.15
CA SER A 13 -35.17 14.37 -54.90
C SER A 13 -34.01 14.99 -54.13
N LEU A 14 -32.72 14.76 -54.42
CA LEU A 14 -31.92 13.79 -55.20
C LEU A 14 -30.45 14.28 -55.05
N LEU A 15 -29.47 13.40 -55.34
CA LEU A 15 -28.01 13.62 -55.49
C LEU A 15 -27.20 13.56 -54.17
N TYR A 16 -26.05 12.88 -54.10
CA TYR A 16 -25.04 12.71 -55.14
C TYR A 16 -24.40 11.30 -55.14
N LEU A 17 -24.03 10.91 -56.35
CA LEU A 17 -23.50 9.64 -56.86
C LEU A 17 -22.01 9.41 -56.50
N ILE A 18 -21.53 8.19 -56.80
CA ILE A 18 -20.15 7.77 -57.14
C ILE A 18 -19.53 6.95 -56.01
N GLY A 19 -19.07 5.72 -56.17
CA GLY A 19 -18.86 4.87 -57.34
C GLY A 19 -17.86 3.80 -56.89
N LEU A 20 -18.23 2.52 -56.96
CA LEU A 20 -17.33 1.41 -56.69
C LEU A 20 -16.25 1.36 -57.78
N THR A 21 -14.96 1.40 -57.44
CA THR A 21 -13.89 0.63 -58.10
C THR A 21 -12.70 0.49 -57.15
N ALA A 22 -12.13 -0.72 -57.15
CA ALA A 22 -11.16 -1.32 -56.22
C ALA A 22 -9.84 -0.56 -55.99
N CYS A 23 -9.18 -0.85 -54.86
CA CYS A 23 -7.79 -1.33 -54.85
C CYS A 23 -7.38 -1.84 -53.46
N GLN A 24 -6.80 -3.05 -53.47
CA GLN A 24 -5.70 -3.58 -52.66
C GLN A 24 -5.60 -3.31 -51.15
N ASN A 25 -5.43 -4.42 -50.43
CA ASN A 25 -4.80 -4.51 -49.10
C ASN A 25 -3.56 -3.62 -49.01
N ASP A 26 -3.60 -2.65 -48.11
CA ASP A 26 -2.42 -2.17 -47.43
C ASP A 26 -2.50 -2.61 -45.97
N ALA A 27 -1.43 -3.25 -45.52
CA ALA A 27 -1.25 -3.73 -44.17
C ALA A 27 -1.36 -2.55 -43.19
N VAL A 28 -2.31 -2.62 -42.26
CA VAL A 28 -2.24 -1.81 -41.04
C VAL A 28 -1.22 -2.50 -40.14
N GLU A 29 -0.05 -1.87 -40.06
CA GLU A 29 0.91 -2.08 -38.99
C GLU A 29 0.19 -1.83 -37.66
N THR A 30 -0.09 -2.90 -36.93
CA THR A 30 -0.57 -2.81 -35.56
C THR A 30 0.57 -2.26 -34.73
N ALA A 31 0.48 -0.98 -34.37
CA ALA A 31 1.30 -0.42 -33.29
C ALA A 31 1.07 -1.28 -32.05
N SER A 32 2.07 -2.08 -31.71
CA SER A 32 2.17 -2.80 -30.46
C SER A 32 2.32 -1.77 -29.36
N THR A 33 1.22 -1.40 -28.69
CA THR A 33 1.30 -0.81 -27.35
C THR A 33 1.64 -1.95 -26.38
N GLY A 34 2.86 -2.47 -26.49
CA GLY A 34 3.50 -3.13 -25.38
C GLY A 34 3.94 -2.02 -24.45
N ALA A 35 3.08 -1.61 -23.52
CA ALA A 35 3.59 -0.95 -22.33
C ALA A 35 4.51 -1.98 -21.68
N ASP A 36 5.78 -1.63 -21.52
CA ASP A 36 6.71 -2.49 -20.83
C ASP A 36 6.15 -2.72 -19.42
N PRO A 37 6.09 -3.97 -18.92
CA PRO A 37 5.50 -4.26 -17.62
C PRO A 37 6.20 -3.52 -16.46
N GLU A 38 7.45 -3.10 -16.68
CA GLU A 38 8.23 -2.25 -15.78
C GLU A 38 7.75 -0.79 -15.77
N GLU A 39 7.31 -0.26 -16.92
CA GLU A 39 6.75 1.11 -17.05
C GLU A 39 5.34 1.19 -16.46
N ALA A 40 4.53 0.13 -16.61
CA ALA A 40 3.20 0.05 -15.99
C ALA A 40 3.27 -0.13 -14.45
N ALA A 41 4.31 -0.79 -13.95
CA ALA A 41 4.53 -0.92 -12.51
C ALA A 41 4.97 0.43 -11.89
N ALA A 42 5.86 1.18 -12.58
CA ALA A 42 6.31 2.50 -12.15
C ALA A 42 5.17 3.53 -12.06
N ASP A 43 4.26 3.56 -13.05
CA ASP A 43 3.08 4.44 -13.05
C ASP A 43 2.12 4.12 -11.87
N SER A 44 2.01 2.85 -11.48
CA SER A 44 1.17 2.42 -10.35
C SER A 44 1.76 2.79 -8.99
N ALA A 45 3.09 2.74 -8.84
CA ALA A 45 3.78 3.13 -7.61
C ALA A 45 3.75 4.64 -7.40
N GLU A 46 3.97 5.42 -8.46
CA GLU A 46 3.89 6.89 -8.41
C GLU A 46 2.46 7.38 -8.14
N ALA A 47 1.45 6.69 -8.67
CA ALA A 47 0.04 6.94 -8.35
C ALA A 47 -0.32 6.57 -6.89
N ALA A 48 0.25 5.49 -6.33
CA ALA A 48 0.05 5.08 -4.95
C ALA A 48 0.69 6.07 -3.96
N ALA A 49 1.92 6.53 -4.23
CA ALA A 49 2.62 7.51 -3.41
C ALA A 49 1.94 8.89 -3.40
N ALA A 50 1.16 9.23 -4.44
CA ALA A 50 0.39 10.47 -4.49
C ALA A 50 -0.99 10.40 -3.80
N ALA A 51 -1.46 9.20 -3.43
CA ALA A 51 -2.82 9.00 -2.91
C ALA A 51 -2.93 9.16 -1.38
N THR A 52 -1.81 9.06 -0.67
CA THR A 52 -1.72 9.20 0.80
C THR A 52 -0.78 10.34 1.19
N THR A 53 -0.80 10.78 2.44
CA THR A 53 0.08 11.86 2.93
C THR A 53 0.88 11.44 4.16
N ALA A 54 2.15 11.83 4.22
CA ALA A 54 3.01 11.47 5.36
C ALA A 54 2.38 11.88 6.70
N PHE A 55 2.50 11.02 7.71
CA PHE A 55 2.03 11.32 9.07
C PHE A 55 2.59 12.66 9.57
N GLY A 56 1.71 13.54 10.06
CA GLY A 56 2.10 14.88 10.50
C GLY A 56 2.72 15.77 9.40
N GLY A 57 2.54 15.42 8.12
CA GLY A 57 3.05 16.16 6.97
C GLY A 57 4.57 16.04 6.75
N LYS A 58 5.24 15.06 7.37
CA LYS A 58 6.69 14.87 7.25
C LYS A 58 7.02 13.41 6.96
N ARG A 59 7.72 13.17 5.84
CA ARG A 59 8.25 11.84 5.51
C ARG A 59 9.22 11.34 6.59
N HIS A 60 9.18 10.05 6.86
CA HIS A 60 10.10 9.39 7.78
C HIS A 60 11.48 9.24 7.15
N ALA A 61 12.55 9.45 7.92
CA ALA A 61 13.91 9.31 7.41
C ALA A 61 14.44 7.89 7.64
N ILE A 62 15.11 7.33 6.63
CA ILE A 62 15.86 6.08 6.69
C ILE A 62 17.33 6.40 6.36
N PRO A 63 18.31 6.10 7.24
CA PRO A 63 18.19 5.39 8.51
C PRO A 63 17.40 6.17 9.58
N GLY A 64 16.77 5.44 10.51
CA GLY A 64 15.94 6.03 11.56
C GLY A 64 14.84 5.09 12.04
N ARG A 65 14.12 5.55 13.07
CA ARG A 65 12.94 4.89 13.63
C ARG A 65 11.66 5.46 13.05
N ILE A 66 10.71 4.57 12.76
CA ILE A 66 9.35 4.84 12.32
C ILE A 66 8.41 4.15 13.30
N GLU A 67 7.72 4.90 14.16
CA GLU A 67 6.70 4.32 15.05
C GLU A 67 5.60 3.68 14.20
N ALA A 68 5.15 2.48 14.55
CA ALA A 68 4.22 1.71 13.72
C ALA A 68 2.89 2.45 13.57
N GLU A 69 2.38 3.06 14.64
CA GLU A 69 1.14 3.83 14.66
C GLU A 69 1.21 5.15 13.86
N ASN A 70 2.40 5.56 13.41
CA ASN A 70 2.65 6.75 12.58
C ASN A 70 2.71 6.43 11.08
N TYR A 71 1.87 5.51 10.61
CA TYR A 71 1.59 5.28 9.19
C TYR A 71 0.95 6.52 8.54
N ASP A 72 0.92 6.59 7.22
CA ASP A 72 0.44 7.77 6.50
C ASP A 72 -1.03 8.12 6.79
N GLU A 73 -1.39 9.38 6.62
CA GLU A 73 -2.76 9.88 6.69
C GLU A 73 -3.47 9.69 5.35
N GLY A 74 -4.65 9.06 5.39
CA GLY A 74 -5.50 8.85 4.22
C GLY A 74 -6.69 7.95 4.56
N GLU A 75 -7.55 7.74 3.57
CA GLU A 75 -8.73 6.88 3.70
C GLU A 75 -8.36 5.38 3.73
N PRO A 76 -9.24 4.52 4.26
CA PRO A 76 -9.13 3.06 4.09
C PRO A 76 -8.99 2.65 2.63
N GLY A 77 -8.15 1.66 2.37
CA GLY A 77 -7.79 1.20 1.03
C GLY A 77 -6.76 2.08 0.31
N VAL A 78 -6.34 3.19 0.93
CA VAL A 78 -5.32 4.11 0.40
C VAL A 78 -4.09 4.16 1.30
N ALA A 79 -4.26 4.57 2.56
CA ALA A 79 -3.15 4.66 3.52
C ALA A 79 -2.95 3.38 4.33
N TYR A 80 -4.02 2.61 4.51
CA TYR A 80 -4.06 1.36 5.24
C TYR A 80 -5.22 0.50 4.75
N HIS A 81 -5.20 -0.79 5.08
CA HIS A 81 -6.34 -1.70 5.00
C HIS A 81 -6.39 -2.51 6.28
N ASP A 82 -7.54 -2.41 6.95
CA ASP A 82 -7.87 -3.16 8.15
C ASP A 82 -9.13 -3.99 7.84
N LEU A 83 -9.23 -5.21 8.38
CA LEU A 83 -10.37 -6.09 8.08
C LEU A 83 -11.62 -5.74 8.90
N ASP A 84 -11.46 -4.96 9.96
CA ASP A 84 -12.55 -4.51 10.81
C ASP A 84 -12.88 -3.03 10.55
N GLU A 85 -14.16 -2.65 10.64
CA GLU A 85 -14.58 -1.26 10.37
C GLU A 85 -14.21 -0.28 11.51
N LYS A 86 -13.58 -0.77 12.59
CA LYS A 86 -13.42 -0.03 13.84
C LYS A 86 -12.08 -0.33 14.49
N ASN A 87 -11.33 0.71 14.82
CA ASN A 87 -10.22 0.63 15.78
C ASN A 87 -10.72 0.16 17.18
N HIS A 88 -10.23 -1.00 17.59
CA HIS A 88 -10.48 -1.70 18.85
C HIS A 88 -9.62 -1.22 20.02
N GLY A 89 -8.58 -0.42 19.74
CA GLY A 89 -7.67 0.16 20.71
C GLY A 89 -8.06 1.58 21.14
N VAL A 90 -7.09 2.50 21.09
CA VAL A 90 -7.23 3.89 21.53
C VAL A 90 -7.31 4.86 20.36
N ASP A 91 -7.96 6.01 20.61
CA ASP A 91 -7.95 7.15 19.70
C ASP A 91 -6.61 7.90 19.82
N TYR A 92 -5.64 7.48 19.00
CA TYR A 92 -4.32 8.11 18.89
C TYR A 92 -4.29 9.22 17.81
N ARG A 93 -4.97 8.97 16.68
CA ARG A 93 -4.89 9.77 15.46
C ARG A 93 -6.25 10.07 14.83
N GLY A 94 -7.32 10.05 15.62
CA GLY A 94 -8.67 10.30 15.16
C GLY A 94 -9.29 9.08 14.48
N VAL A 95 -10.06 9.33 13.42
CA VAL A 95 -10.84 8.30 12.73
C VAL A 95 -9.92 7.41 11.91
N THR A 96 -9.77 6.17 12.35
CA THR A 96 -9.08 5.10 11.62
C THR A 96 -9.69 3.75 11.96
N GLN A 97 -9.46 2.76 11.09
CA GLN A 97 -9.78 1.36 11.35
C GLN A 97 -8.63 0.62 11.99
N VAL A 98 -7.37 1.03 11.74
CA VAL A 98 -6.18 0.38 12.31
C VAL A 98 -6.24 0.34 13.82
N ASP A 99 -6.04 -0.85 14.35
CA ASP A 99 -6.05 -1.12 15.78
C ASP A 99 -4.77 -0.63 16.47
N ILE A 100 -4.86 0.52 17.15
CA ILE A 100 -3.73 1.14 17.86
C ILE A 100 -3.87 0.86 19.35
N GLU A 101 -3.00 0.04 19.92
CA GLU A 101 -3.04 -0.28 21.35
C GLU A 101 -2.28 0.72 22.23
N PRO A 102 -2.72 0.91 23.48
CA PRO A 102 -1.88 1.47 24.51
C PRO A 102 -0.89 0.41 25.02
N ARG A 103 0.41 0.69 24.90
CA ARG A 103 1.49 -0.21 25.26
C ARG A 103 2.51 0.45 26.18
N THR A 104 2.47 0.18 27.48
CA THR A 104 3.47 0.78 28.40
C THR A 104 4.90 0.27 28.23
N ASP A 105 5.08 -0.81 27.48
CA ASP A 105 6.38 -1.42 27.17
C ASP A 105 6.95 -0.98 25.80
N ALA A 106 6.20 -0.19 25.03
CA ALA A 106 6.58 0.32 23.71
C ALA A 106 7.09 1.77 23.76
N SER A 107 7.79 2.22 22.71
CA SER A 107 8.02 3.67 22.54
C SER A 107 6.69 4.41 22.37
N GLY A 108 6.65 5.68 22.78
CA GLY A 108 5.43 6.49 22.65
C GLY A 108 4.22 6.03 23.48
N ASN A 109 4.33 4.90 24.19
CA ASN A 109 3.26 4.16 24.85
C ASN A 109 2.18 3.57 23.92
N HIS A 110 2.49 3.35 22.64
CA HIS A 110 1.54 2.85 21.66
C HIS A 110 2.19 1.83 20.71
N GLY A 111 1.37 1.15 19.93
CA GLY A 111 1.79 0.27 18.85
C GLY A 111 0.58 -0.16 18.03
N ILE A 112 0.80 -0.90 16.94
CA ILE A 112 -0.28 -1.55 16.20
C ILE A 112 -0.44 -2.97 16.75
N GLY A 113 -1.68 -3.36 17.04
CA GLY A 113 -2.04 -4.69 17.52
C GLY A 113 -3.19 -5.29 16.70
N TRP A 114 -3.71 -6.44 17.14
CA TRP A 114 -4.84 -7.13 16.48
C TRP A 114 -4.67 -7.34 14.97
N THR A 115 -3.44 -7.43 14.50
CA THR A 115 -3.16 -7.53 13.08
C THR A 115 -3.53 -8.89 12.51
N LYS A 116 -4.05 -8.90 11.28
CA LYS A 116 -4.45 -10.11 10.53
C LYS A 116 -3.88 -10.18 9.13
N ALA A 117 -3.76 -11.40 8.64
CA ALA A 117 -3.41 -11.68 7.26
C ALA A 117 -4.33 -10.93 6.29
N GLY A 118 -3.73 -10.21 5.34
CA GLY A 118 -4.40 -9.35 4.36
C GLY A 118 -4.48 -7.87 4.76
N GLU A 119 -4.11 -7.51 5.98
CA GLU A 119 -4.00 -6.12 6.43
C GLU A 119 -2.68 -5.50 6.01
N TRP A 120 -2.66 -4.17 5.91
CA TRP A 120 -1.45 -3.43 5.61
C TRP A 120 -1.55 -1.97 6.03
N VAL A 121 -0.38 -1.36 6.25
CA VAL A 121 -0.23 0.08 6.52
C VAL A 121 0.93 0.63 5.69
N THR A 122 0.81 1.88 5.24
CA THR A 122 1.83 2.54 4.41
C THR A 122 2.53 3.69 5.12
N TYR A 123 3.77 3.97 4.74
CA TYR A 123 4.61 5.01 5.29
C TYR A 123 5.34 5.73 4.15
N SER A 124 5.21 7.05 4.08
CA SER A 124 6.00 7.88 3.20
C SER A 124 7.39 8.04 3.80
N VAL A 125 8.39 7.46 3.14
CA VAL A 125 9.78 7.43 3.63
C VAL A 125 10.75 8.13 2.68
N VAL A 126 11.90 8.53 3.21
CA VAL A 126 13.07 9.00 2.46
C VAL A 126 14.29 8.20 2.88
N VAL A 127 14.79 7.36 1.97
CA VAL A 127 16.10 6.71 2.10
C VAL A 127 17.17 7.73 1.74
N GLN A 128 17.92 8.17 2.74
CA GLN A 128 18.89 9.26 2.58
C GLN A 128 20.12 8.84 1.77
N GLU A 129 20.51 7.58 1.84
CA GLU A 129 21.71 7.06 1.17
C GLU A 129 21.52 5.60 0.75
N SER A 130 21.94 5.23 -0.45
CA SER A 130 21.91 3.82 -0.86
C SER A 130 22.82 2.95 0.02
N GLY A 131 22.44 1.70 0.22
CA GLY A 131 23.27 0.67 0.84
C GLY A 131 22.48 -0.43 1.53
N THR A 132 23.20 -1.25 2.28
CA THR A 132 22.65 -2.35 3.06
C THR A 132 22.18 -1.87 4.43
N TYR A 133 20.98 -2.27 4.82
CA TYR A 133 20.36 -1.96 6.09
C TYR A 133 20.06 -3.23 6.89
N ASP A 134 20.21 -3.10 8.20
CA ASP A 134 19.59 -4.00 9.17
C ASP A 134 18.29 -3.34 9.66
N VAL A 135 17.19 -4.09 9.67
CA VAL A 135 15.86 -3.60 10.04
C VAL A 135 15.38 -4.33 11.28
N SER A 136 15.01 -3.58 12.31
CA SER A 136 14.57 -4.11 13.61
C SER A 136 13.09 -3.84 13.85
N PHE A 137 12.40 -4.85 14.39
CA PHE A 137 10.97 -4.82 14.71
C PHE A 137 10.77 -5.35 16.13
N PRO A 138 10.51 -4.52 17.15
CA PRO A 138 10.00 -4.99 18.43
C PRO A 138 8.56 -5.42 18.26
N VAL A 139 8.32 -6.72 18.44
CA VAL A 139 7.01 -7.35 18.22
C VAL A 139 6.54 -8.12 19.46
N GLY A 140 5.23 -8.28 19.59
CA GLY A 140 4.58 -9.10 20.63
C GLY A 140 3.69 -10.18 20.01
N SER A 141 3.69 -11.37 20.61
CA SER A 141 2.74 -12.44 20.28
C SER A 141 2.58 -13.41 21.45
N GLY A 142 1.34 -13.83 21.72
CA GLY A 142 1.01 -14.82 22.77
C GLY A 142 1.25 -16.30 22.41
N GLY A 143 1.82 -16.57 21.23
CA GLY A 143 2.18 -17.88 20.70
C GLY A 143 3.02 -17.70 19.42
N PRO A 144 3.39 -18.75 18.66
CA PRO A 144 3.99 -18.58 17.35
C PRO A 144 3.13 -17.64 16.51
N GLY A 145 3.69 -16.49 16.15
CA GLY A 145 3.00 -15.44 15.42
C GLY A 145 2.91 -15.75 13.94
N GLY A 146 2.44 -14.77 13.19
CA GLY A 146 2.27 -14.86 11.75
C GLY A 146 3.54 -14.57 10.95
N THR A 147 3.34 -14.22 9.69
CA THR A 147 4.37 -13.68 8.82
C THR A 147 3.97 -12.34 8.25
N PHE A 148 4.96 -11.49 8.01
CA PHE A 148 4.79 -10.18 7.38
C PHE A 148 6.02 -9.84 6.51
N HIS A 149 5.91 -8.83 5.66
CA HIS A 149 7.05 -8.30 4.90
C HIS A 149 6.95 -6.79 4.72
N LEU A 150 8.03 -6.17 4.23
CA LEU A 150 8.04 -4.78 3.80
C LEU A 150 8.16 -4.68 2.28
N GLU A 151 7.34 -3.82 1.69
CA GLU A 151 7.45 -3.38 0.31
C GLU A 151 7.97 -1.95 0.25
N PHE A 152 8.75 -1.61 -0.78
CA PHE A 152 9.06 -0.24 -1.18
C PHE A 152 8.50 -0.04 -2.59
N ASP A 153 7.53 0.85 -2.76
CA ASP A 153 6.84 1.09 -4.04
C ASP A 153 6.25 -0.20 -4.66
N GLY A 154 5.76 -1.09 -3.80
CA GLY A 154 5.17 -2.38 -4.19
C GLY A 154 6.18 -3.49 -4.49
N GLN A 155 7.49 -3.23 -4.39
CA GLN A 155 8.50 -4.29 -4.42
C GLN A 155 8.79 -4.80 -3.01
N ASP A 156 8.59 -6.10 -2.78
CA ASP A 156 9.03 -6.78 -1.55
C ASP A 156 10.57 -6.72 -1.43
N VAL A 157 11.05 -6.08 -0.35
CA VAL A 157 12.49 -5.90 -0.07
C VAL A 157 13.00 -6.81 1.05
N THR A 158 12.12 -7.52 1.75
CA THR A 158 12.50 -8.37 2.89
C THR A 158 12.29 -9.86 2.64
N GLY A 159 11.35 -10.25 1.77
CA GLY A 159 10.72 -11.55 1.86
C GLY A 159 9.93 -11.71 3.17
N PRO A 160 9.32 -12.88 3.42
CA PRO A 160 8.56 -13.12 4.63
C PRO A 160 9.46 -13.10 5.87
N ILE A 161 8.98 -12.44 6.92
CA ILE A 161 9.56 -12.37 8.25
C ILE A 161 8.63 -13.12 9.21
N GLU A 162 9.16 -14.12 9.89
CA GLU A 162 8.41 -14.91 10.88
C GLU A 162 8.39 -14.21 12.24
N VAL A 163 7.20 -14.12 12.85
CA VAL A 163 7.01 -13.58 14.19
C VAL A 163 7.14 -14.71 15.22
N PRO A 164 8.12 -14.65 16.14
CA PRO A 164 8.30 -15.70 17.14
C PRO A 164 7.27 -15.59 18.26
N ASP A 165 7.10 -16.67 19.01
CA ASP A 165 6.40 -16.62 20.31
C ASP A 165 7.17 -15.74 21.30
N THR A 166 6.57 -14.63 21.70
CA THR A 166 7.15 -13.73 22.71
C THR A 166 6.70 -14.06 24.12
N GLY A 167 5.72 -14.96 24.26
CA GLY A 167 5.09 -15.43 25.50
C GLY A 167 3.88 -14.60 25.92
N SER A 168 3.67 -13.42 25.31
CA SER A 168 2.56 -12.51 25.57
C SER A 168 2.56 -11.38 24.55
N PHE A 169 1.38 -10.95 24.10
CA PHE A 169 1.18 -9.72 23.33
C PHE A 169 1.80 -8.49 24.04
N HIS A 170 1.74 -8.43 25.37
CA HIS A 170 2.38 -7.39 26.19
C HIS A 170 3.85 -7.68 26.56
N THR A 171 4.58 -8.38 25.70
CA THR A 171 6.02 -8.61 25.87
C THR A 171 6.70 -8.50 24.53
N LEU A 172 7.41 -7.39 24.32
CA LEU A 172 8.15 -7.16 23.09
C LEU A 172 9.45 -7.98 23.04
N LYS A 173 9.71 -8.58 21.88
CA LYS A 173 11.02 -9.10 21.48
C LYS A 173 11.37 -8.53 20.11
N THR A 174 12.63 -8.17 19.92
CA THR A 174 13.09 -7.60 18.65
C THR A 174 13.45 -8.70 17.65
N ILE A 175 12.78 -8.71 16.51
CA ILE A 175 13.22 -9.40 15.30
C ILE A 175 14.20 -8.48 14.56
N LYS A 176 15.26 -9.04 14.01
CA LYS A 176 16.21 -8.32 13.17
C LYS A 176 16.30 -8.98 11.79
N LYS A 177 15.94 -8.24 10.74
CA LYS A 177 16.14 -8.60 9.34
C LYS A 177 17.41 -7.93 8.82
N GLU A 178 18.44 -8.73 8.56
CA GLU A 178 19.71 -8.22 8.05
C GLU A 178 19.76 -8.26 6.51
N GLY A 179 20.54 -7.36 5.92
CA GLY A 179 20.87 -7.44 4.50
C GLY A 179 19.81 -6.87 3.56
N VAL A 180 18.99 -5.91 4.02
CA VAL A 180 18.00 -5.24 3.18
C VAL A 180 18.70 -4.17 2.35
N GLU A 181 18.77 -4.37 1.03
CA GLU A 181 19.38 -3.41 0.11
C GLU A 181 18.36 -2.33 -0.26
N LEU A 182 18.70 -1.07 -0.03
CA LEU A 182 17.85 0.08 -0.36
C LEU A 182 18.65 1.11 -1.17
N GLU A 183 18.00 1.72 -2.17
CA GLU A 183 18.57 2.84 -2.93
C GLU A 183 18.09 4.18 -2.37
N ALA A 184 18.94 5.22 -2.42
CA ALA A 184 18.55 6.57 -2.00
C ALA A 184 17.35 7.07 -2.83
N GLY A 185 16.33 7.59 -2.16
CA GLY A 185 15.09 7.99 -2.82
C GLY A 185 13.94 8.24 -1.85
N GLU A 186 12.83 8.70 -2.41
CA GLU A 186 11.55 8.78 -1.71
C GLU A 186 10.70 7.58 -2.12
N TYR A 187 10.07 6.91 -1.15
CA TYR A 187 9.26 5.72 -1.41
C TYR A 187 7.97 5.75 -0.60
N LEU A 188 6.97 5.02 -1.08
CA LEU A 188 5.87 4.53 -0.26
C LEU A 188 6.26 3.14 0.26
N MET A 189 6.68 3.07 1.52
CA MET A 189 6.93 1.81 2.19
C MET A 189 5.60 1.21 2.66
N LYS A 190 5.39 -0.09 2.50
CA LYS A 190 4.20 -0.79 3.02
C LYS A 190 4.61 -1.95 3.91
N MET A 191 4.01 -2.05 5.10
CA MET A 191 4.08 -3.25 5.92
C MET A 191 2.85 -4.09 5.63
N VAL A 192 3.05 -5.33 5.18
CA VAL A 192 1.98 -6.24 4.76
C VAL A 192 1.95 -7.46 5.68
N MET A 193 0.76 -7.77 6.18
CA MET A 193 0.50 -8.94 7.02
C MET A 193 0.14 -10.11 6.12
N ASP A 194 0.97 -11.15 6.06
CA ASP A 194 0.88 -12.21 5.06
C ASP A 194 0.04 -13.41 5.52
N ALA A 195 0.26 -13.86 6.76
CA ALA A 195 -0.37 -15.06 7.29
C ALA A 195 -0.54 -14.95 8.82
N ASP A 196 -1.67 -15.42 9.35
CA ASP A 196 -1.95 -15.44 10.77
C ASP A 196 -1.08 -16.46 11.52
N GLY A 197 -0.76 -16.17 12.78
CA GLY A 197 -0.14 -17.11 13.70
C GLY A 197 -1.12 -18.08 14.35
N GLU A 198 -0.63 -18.91 15.27
CA GLU A 198 -1.45 -19.90 15.99
C GLU A 198 -2.53 -19.26 16.87
N THR A 199 -2.35 -18.00 17.26
CA THR A 199 -3.30 -17.21 18.05
C THR A 199 -4.39 -16.55 17.20
N GLY A 200 -4.32 -16.65 15.87
CA GLY A 200 -5.22 -16.00 14.92
C GLY A 200 -4.90 -14.54 14.61
N TRP A 201 -3.72 -14.07 15.04
CA TRP A 201 -3.18 -12.73 14.79
C TRP A 201 -1.75 -12.85 14.26
N VAL A 202 -1.26 -11.84 13.53
CA VAL A 202 0.11 -11.81 13.02
C VAL A 202 1.08 -11.40 14.13
N MET A 203 0.90 -10.20 14.68
CA MET A 203 1.71 -9.63 15.76
C MET A 203 1.10 -8.37 16.37
N ASP A 204 1.59 -7.97 17.53
CA ASP A 204 1.68 -6.56 17.88
C ASP A 204 3.06 -6.02 17.45
N VAL A 205 3.16 -4.76 17.07
CA VAL A 205 4.41 -4.11 16.66
C VAL A 205 4.50 -2.67 17.20
N ASP A 206 5.67 -2.33 17.73
CA ASP A 206 5.99 -1.00 18.29
C ASP A 206 6.49 -0.06 17.19
N TYR A 207 7.64 -0.38 16.60
CA TYR A 207 8.25 0.43 15.54
C TYR A 207 9.04 -0.39 14.53
N ILE A 208 9.45 0.29 13.48
CA ILE A 208 10.40 -0.19 12.47
C ILE A 208 11.65 0.69 12.58
N GLU A 209 12.82 0.09 12.80
CA GLU A 209 14.07 0.83 12.90
C GLU A 209 15.07 0.35 11.87
N PHE A 210 15.50 1.28 11.01
CA PHE A 210 16.48 1.04 9.95
C PHE A 210 17.85 1.54 10.39
N GLU A 211 18.83 0.64 10.42
CA GLU A 211 20.23 0.96 10.67
C GLU A 211 21.06 0.63 9.43
N LYS A 212 21.74 1.63 8.85
CA LYS A 212 22.65 1.40 7.74
C LYS A 212 23.88 0.65 8.24
N LYS A 213 24.22 -0.48 7.60
CA LYS A 213 25.43 -1.21 7.94
C LYS A 213 26.64 -0.36 7.58
N SER A 214 27.53 -0.18 8.55
CA SER A 214 28.86 0.36 8.28
C SER A 214 29.67 -0.71 7.54
N LEU A 215 30.29 -0.33 6.42
CA LEU A 215 31.23 -1.17 5.66
C LEU A 215 32.52 -1.44 6.44
#